data_AF-A0A699WYZ7-F1
#
_entry.id   AF-A0A699WYZ7-F1
#
_cell.length_a   1.000
_cell.length_b   1.000
_cell.length_c   1.000
_cell.angle_alpha   90.00
_cell.angle_beta   90.00
_cell.angle_gamma   90.00
#
_symmetry.space_group_name_H-M   'P 1'
#
loop_
_entity.id
_entity.type
_entity.pdbx_description
1 polymer ?
#
loop_
_entity_poly.entity_id
_entity_poly.type
_entity_poly.pdbx_seq_one_letter_code
_entity_poly.pdbx_strand_id
1 'polypeptide(L)'
;VGEAKKAPVATITEAIQGRTTGVQINNSGNPGQNPSITIRGLGSINGGSAPLYVVDGLWTDNIRDLNPTDIEALTVLKDASSTSIYGSRGANGVIIITTRRGKAGK
;
A
#
# COMPACT_ATOMS: atom_id res chain seq x y z
N VAL A 1 5.51 -21.73 24.88
CA VAL A 1 4.90 -21.33 23.59
C VAL A 1 4.54 -19.86 23.70
N GLY A 2 5.53 -19.00 23.55
CA GLY A 2 5.40 -17.54 23.58
C GLY A 2 6.10 -17.01 22.34
N GLU A 3 5.72 -15.82 21.90
CA GLU A 3 6.24 -15.12 20.71
C GLU A 3 5.54 -15.44 19.37
N ALA A 4 4.21 -15.30 19.39
CA ALA A 4 3.51 -14.66 18.28
C ALA A 4 3.14 -13.22 18.69
N LYS A 5 4.11 -12.47 19.24
CA LYS A 5 4.02 -11.00 19.17
C LYS A 5 4.01 -10.70 17.69
N LYS A 6 2.90 -10.14 17.19
CA LYS A 6 2.78 -9.49 15.88
C LYS A 6 4.17 -9.15 15.37
N ALA A 7 4.63 -9.85 14.32
CA ALA A 7 5.86 -9.44 13.65
C ALA A 7 5.75 -7.91 13.49
N PRO A 8 6.70 -7.12 14.03
CA PRO A 8 6.66 -5.69 13.82
C PRO A 8 6.63 -5.54 12.32
N VAL A 9 5.49 -5.09 11.81
CA VAL A 9 5.30 -4.84 10.39
C VAL A 9 6.32 -3.74 10.12
N ALA A 10 7.49 -4.11 9.61
CA ALA A 10 8.64 -3.22 9.49
C ALA A 10 8.30 -2.11 8.50
N THR A 11 7.34 -2.38 7.63
CA THR A 11 6.87 -1.48 6.60
C THR A 11 5.36 -1.61 6.40
N ILE A 12 4.74 -0.53 5.91
CA ILE A 12 3.31 -0.49 5.61
C ILE A 12 2.95 -1.52 4.56
N THR A 13 3.85 -1.79 3.63
CA THR A 13 3.70 -2.83 2.60
C THR A 13 3.37 -4.19 3.18
N GLU A 14 4.05 -4.62 4.23
CA GLU A 14 3.75 -5.90 4.89
C GLU A 14 2.38 -5.87 5.59
N ALA A 15 1.93 -4.69 6.05
CA ALA A 15 0.60 -4.54 6.67
C ALA A 15 -0.53 -4.70 5.64
N ILE A 16 -0.27 -4.41 4.36
CA ILE A 16 -1.22 -4.62 3.26
C ILE A 16 -1.36 -6.11 2.95
N GLN A 17 -0.25 -6.86 2.98
CA GLN A 17 -0.20 -8.27 2.61
C GLN A 17 -1.20 -9.13 3.38
N GLY A 18 -1.41 -8.83 4.66
CA GLY A 18 -2.32 -9.57 5.54
C GLY A 18 -3.77 -9.06 5.56
N ARG A 19 -4.06 -7.90 4.96
CA ARG A 19 -5.37 -7.25 5.07
C ARG A 19 -6.23 -7.35 3.82
N THR A 20 -5.66 -7.64 2.66
CA THR A 20 -6.45 -7.76 1.43
C THR A 20 -5.92 -8.87 0.53
N THR A 21 -6.85 -9.62 -0.06
CA THR A 21 -6.53 -10.69 -1.01
C THR A 21 -6.10 -10.13 -2.37
N GLY A 22 -5.24 -10.84 -3.09
CA GLY A 22 -4.80 -10.43 -4.43
C GLY A 22 -3.85 -9.23 -4.44
N VAL A 23 -3.21 -8.89 -3.31
CA VAL A 23 -2.04 -8.01 -3.28
C VAL A 23 -0.81 -8.88 -3.08
N GLN A 24 0.15 -8.77 -3.98
CA GLN A 24 1.43 -9.43 -3.90
C GLN A 24 2.51 -8.37 -3.66
N ILE A 25 3.33 -8.58 -2.65
CA ILE A 25 4.47 -7.74 -2.34
C ILE A 25 5.73 -8.54 -2.62
N ASN A 26 6.60 -7.99 -3.45
CA ASN A 26 7.91 -8.53 -3.75
C ASN A 26 8.95 -7.57 -3.16
N ASN A 27 9.56 -7.98 -2.05
CA ASN A 27 10.67 -7.26 -1.45
C ASN A 27 11.96 -7.92 -1.95
N SER A 28 12.77 -7.20 -2.73
CA SER A 28 14.02 -7.72 -3.29
C SER A 28 15.13 -7.92 -2.23
N GLY A 29 14.88 -7.56 -0.97
CA GLY A 29 15.80 -7.76 0.14
C GLY A 29 16.97 -6.78 0.18
N ASN A 30 17.03 -5.83 -0.76
CA ASN A 30 18.07 -4.81 -0.79
C ASN A 30 17.73 -3.67 0.19
N PRO A 31 18.63 -3.30 1.11
CA PRO A 31 18.50 -2.11 1.92
C PRO A 31 18.29 -0.88 1.02
N GLY A 32 17.33 -0.02 1.35
CA GLY A 32 17.08 1.20 0.58
C GLY A 32 16.27 1.03 -0.72
N GLN A 33 15.82 -0.16 -1.10
CA GLN A 33 14.90 -0.35 -2.24
C GLN A 33 13.42 -0.41 -1.85
N ASN A 34 12.53 0.18 -2.66
CA ASN A 34 11.09 0.09 -2.43
C ASN A 34 10.58 -1.31 -2.76
N PRO A 35 9.77 -1.92 -1.87
CA PRO A 35 9.09 -3.16 -2.18
C PRO A 35 8.15 -2.95 -3.38
N SER A 36 8.21 -3.87 -4.34
CA SER A 36 7.32 -3.85 -5.50
C SER A 36 5.98 -4.45 -5.10
N ILE A 37 4.92 -3.65 -5.18
CA ILE A 37 3.55 -4.12 -4.93
C ILE A 37 2.86 -4.34 -6.26
N THR A 38 2.08 -5.40 -6.37
CA THR A 38 1.27 -5.71 -7.54
C THR A 38 -0.10 -6.17 -7.10
N ILE A 39 -1.15 -5.62 -7.72
CA ILE A 39 -2.55 -5.88 -7.38
C ILE A 39 -3.17 -6.72 -8.51
N ARG A 40 -3.70 -7.90 -8.19
CA ARG A 40 -4.23 -8.91 -9.12
C ARG A 40 -3.23 -9.47 -10.16
N GLY A 41 -1.93 -9.45 -9.86
CA GLY A 41 -0.89 -9.98 -10.76
C GLY A 41 -0.42 -8.97 -11.80
N LEU A 42 0.42 -9.38 -12.76
CA LEU A 42 1.08 -8.49 -13.73
C LEU A 42 0.03 -7.68 -14.55
N GLY A 43 -0.11 -6.39 -14.26
CA GLY A 43 -0.97 -5.46 -15.01
C GLY A 43 -0.36 -4.95 -16.32
N SER A 44 0.94 -5.19 -16.54
CA SER A 44 1.63 -4.81 -17.78
C SER A 44 2.91 -5.62 -17.97
N ILE A 45 3.15 -6.10 -19.19
CA ILE A 45 4.35 -6.86 -19.57
C ILE A 45 5.57 -5.93 -19.69
N ASN A 46 5.36 -4.64 -20.00
CA ASN A 46 6.42 -3.67 -20.30
C ASN A 46 6.28 -2.30 -19.58
N GLY A 47 5.14 -2.01 -18.95
CA GLY A 47 4.77 -0.66 -18.48
C GLY A 47 4.81 -0.44 -16.97
N GLY A 48 5.37 -1.35 -16.20
CA GLY A 48 5.34 -1.32 -14.73
C GLY A 48 3.98 -1.74 -14.16
N SER A 49 4.00 -2.58 -13.15
CA SER A 49 2.80 -3.12 -12.48
C SER A 49 2.55 -2.48 -11.11
N ALA A 50 3.23 -1.37 -10.82
CA ALA A 50 3.10 -0.68 -9.55
C ALA A 50 1.73 0.02 -9.46
N PRO A 51 1.02 -0.12 -8.34
CA PRO A 51 -0.20 0.62 -8.08
C PRO A 51 0.11 2.08 -7.70
N LEU A 52 -0.89 2.95 -7.84
CA LEU A 52 -0.81 4.31 -7.34
C LEU A 52 -1.03 4.32 -5.82
N TYR A 53 -0.17 5.00 -5.06
CA TYR A 53 -0.41 5.24 -3.63
C TYR A 53 -1.00 6.63 -3.41
N VAL A 54 -2.00 6.69 -2.54
CA VAL A 54 -2.68 7.93 -2.15
C VAL A 54 -2.65 8.03 -0.64
N VAL A 55 -1.96 9.01 -0.10
CA VAL A 55 -1.85 9.26 1.34
C VAL A 55 -2.61 10.53 1.67
N ASP A 56 -3.69 10.41 2.45
CA ASP A 56 -4.53 11.55 2.85
C ASP A 56 -5.01 12.43 1.68
N GLY A 57 -5.19 11.81 0.51
CA GLY A 57 -5.62 12.48 -0.73
C GLY A 57 -4.48 12.93 -1.65
N LEU A 58 -3.22 12.85 -1.21
CA LEU A 58 -2.04 13.19 -2.02
C LEU A 58 -1.44 11.95 -2.66
N TRP A 59 -1.02 12.07 -3.91
CA TRP A 59 -0.40 10.96 -4.63
C TRP A 59 1.07 10.86 -4.26
N THR A 60 1.54 9.66 -3.97
CA THR A 60 2.96 9.38 -3.70
C THR A 60 3.38 8.10 -4.39
N ASP A 61 4.65 8.04 -4.79
CA ASP A 61 5.27 6.82 -5.29
C ASP A 61 6.07 6.09 -4.19
N ASN A 62 6.24 6.76 -3.02
CA ASN A 62 6.97 6.23 -1.88
C ASN A 62 6.09 6.20 -0.63
N ILE A 63 5.99 5.00 -0.03
CA ILE A 63 5.25 4.73 1.20
C ILE A 63 6.12 4.15 2.31
N ARG A 64 7.46 4.19 2.17
CA ARG A 64 8.40 3.63 3.15
C ARG A 64 8.66 4.55 4.32
N ASP A 65 8.61 5.85 4.06
CA ASP A 65 8.84 6.88 5.09
C ASP A 65 7.61 7.05 5.99
N LEU A 66 6.51 6.41 5.62
CA LEU A 66 5.29 6.40 6.41
C LEU A 66 5.41 5.35 7.52
N ASN A 67 5.03 5.75 8.72
CA ASN A 67 5.06 4.87 9.87
C ASN A 67 3.75 4.05 9.95
N PRO A 68 3.80 2.71 10.05
CA PRO A 68 2.60 1.89 10.19
C PRO A 68 1.80 2.18 11.47
N THR A 69 2.37 2.80 12.51
CA THR A 69 1.64 3.21 13.72
C THR A 69 0.66 4.35 13.45
N ASP A 70 0.97 5.16 12.43
CA ASP A 70 0.24 6.37 12.10
C ASP A 70 -0.85 6.09 11.07
N ILE A 71 -1.00 4.85 10.61
CA ILE A 71 -2.09 4.46 9.70
C ILE A 71 -3.35 4.19 10.50
N GLU A 72 -4.42 4.88 10.14
CA GLU A 72 -5.77 4.59 10.59
C GLU A 72 -6.42 3.49 9.75
N ALA A 73 -6.42 3.68 8.43
CA ALA A 73 -7.06 2.78 7.49
C ALA A 73 -6.25 2.62 6.20
N LEU A 74 -6.35 1.43 5.62
CA LEU A 74 -5.76 1.12 4.33
C LEU A 74 -6.81 0.47 3.44
N THR A 75 -7.10 1.13 2.32
CA THR A 75 -8.14 0.73 1.37
C THR A 75 -7.49 0.47 0.03
N VAL A 76 -7.73 -0.71 -0.51
CA VAL A 76 -7.19 -1.10 -1.82
C VAL A 76 -8.33 -1.10 -2.83
N LEU A 77 -8.27 -0.18 -3.78
CA LEU A 77 -9.17 -0.11 -4.92
C LEU A 77 -8.62 -0.98 -6.04
N LYS A 78 -9.38 -2.02 -6.37
CA LYS A 78 -8.99 -3.04 -7.34
C LYS A 78 -9.82 -2.97 -8.62
N ASP A 79 -10.98 -2.31 -8.56
CA ASP A 79 -11.96 -2.25 -9.64
C ASP A 79 -11.84 -0.98 -10.47
N ALA A 80 -12.05 -1.12 -11.78
CA ALA A 80 -11.91 -0.03 -12.75
C ALA A 80 -12.83 1.16 -12.47
N SER A 81 -14.03 0.91 -11.92
CA SER A 81 -14.96 1.98 -11.54
C SER A 81 -14.39 2.86 -10.43
N SER A 82 -13.81 2.26 -9.40
CA SER A 82 -13.23 2.97 -8.26
C SER A 82 -11.88 3.62 -8.58
N THR A 83 -11.12 3.05 -9.51
CA THR A 83 -9.82 3.62 -9.92
C THR A 83 -9.93 4.65 -11.04
N SER A 84 -11.07 4.74 -11.73
CA SER A 84 -11.31 5.71 -12.82
C SER A 84 -11.09 7.17 -12.41
N ILE A 85 -11.34 7.50 -11.15
CA ILE A 85 -11.10 8.83 -10.56
C ILE A 85 -9.61 9.20 -10.61
N TYR A 86 -8.72 8.20 -10.59
CA TYR A 86 -7.26 8.37 -10.63
C TYR A 86 -6.68 8.20 -12.05
N GLY A 87 -7.53 8.04 -13.07
CA GLY A 87 -7.14 7.96 -14.47
C GLY A 87 -6.19 6.79 -14.79
N SER A 88 -5.28 7.01 -15.75
CA SER A 88 -4.34 5.97 -16.22
C SER A 88 -3.41 5.44 -15.13
N ARG A 89 -3.10 6.25 -14.09
CA ARG A 89 -2.27 5.84 -12.95
C ARG A 89 -2.97 4.83 -12.05
N GLY A 90 -4.30 4.84 -12.01
CA GLY A 90 -5.11 3.87 -11.28
C GLY A 90 -5.36 2.55 -12.03
N ALA A 91 -4.85 2.40 -13.26
CA ALA A 91 -5.09 1.19 -14.07
C ALA A 91 -4.55 -0.08 -13.42
N ASN A 92 -3.44 0.02 -12.68
CA ASN A 92 -2.82 -1.08 -11.92
C ASN A 92 -3.39 -1.24 -10.50
N GLY A 93 -4.46 -0.51 -10.16
CA GLY A 93 -5.03 -0.43 -8.83
C GLY A 93 -4.51 0.78 -8.02
N VAL A 94 -5.26 1.15 -6.98
CA VAL A 94 -4.96 2.30 -6.12
C VAL A 94 -4.97 1.87 -4.66
N ILE A 95 -3.94 2.25 -3.92
CA ILE A 95 -3.82 2.01 -2.49
C ILE A 95 -4.00 3.33 -1.78
N ILE A 96 -5.12 3.48 -1.09
CA ILE A 96 -5.45 4.64 -0.28
C ILE A 96 -5.01 4.36 1.16
N ILE A 97 -4.18 5.24 1.70
CA ILE A 97 -3.65 5.24 3.04
C ILE A 97 -4.24 6.45 3.74
N THR A 98 -4.98 6.21 4.82
CA THR A 98 -5.48 7.26 5.70
C THR A 98 -4.64 7.27 6.96
N THR A 99 -4.00 8.40 7.25
CA THR A 99 -3.26 8.57 8.49
C THR A 99 -4.19 8.96 9.63
N ARG A 100 -3.80 8.55 10.85
CA ARG A 100 -4.50 8.84 12.08
C ARG A 100 -4.29 10.31 12.39
N ARG A 101 -5.33 11.11 12.21
CA ARG A 101 -5.33 12.51 12.65
C ARG A 101 -5.52 12.58 14.17
N GLY A 102 -4.78 13.48 14.82
CA GLY A 102 -4.99 13.77 16.24
C GLY A 102 -6.45 14.12 16.48
N LYS A 103 -7.11 13.45 17.43
CA LYS A 103 -8.47 13.82 17.83
C LYS A 103 -8.37 15.14 18.57
N ALA A 104 -9.15 16.15 18.16
CA ALA A 104 -9.23 17.39 18.90
C ALA A 104 -9.67 17.09 20.35
N GLY A 105 -8.73 17.18 21.30
CA GLY A 105 -9.00 17.09 22.74
C GLY A 105 -8.48 15.86 23.50
N LYS A 106 -7.73 14.91 22.90
CA LYS A 106 -6.93 13.91 23.65
C LYS A 106 -5.74 13.41 22.85
#